data_AF-A0A7S3YHW5-F1
#
_entry.id   AF-A0A7S3YHW5-F1
#
_cell.length_a   1.000
_cell.length_b   1.000
_cell.length_c   1.000
_cell.angle_alpha   90.00
_cell.angle_beta   90.00
_cell.angle_gamma   90.00
#
_symmetry.space_group_name_H-M   'P 1'
#
loop_
_entity.id
_entity.type
_entity.pdbx_description
1 polymer ?
#
loop_
_entity_poly.entity_id
_entity_poly.type
_entity_poly.pdbx_seq_one_letter_code
_entity_poly.pdbx_strand_id
1 'polypeptide(L)'
;MMMCQEYCPDVKNVFVQVFKPQSIQLFIDAGIKKENILCLEVLRKRMLAAACLWEGLPAFISNLITSWSPSGKSGPDVPAWEQDYAAGLGKEIYSVHIGSFEGRSLRGLARGVYEAFGALLVAVVPAGRHEGSALYPGASYIIGKDDQAMLIADDISVVQKMDFYCAHHANHDNKPARFMRDPSFVAFGRALDEEEKKGTAAPPPAAGGGAAPPDPTGGGALLGGGAPSPSLPLGR
;
A
#
# COMPACT_ATOMS: atom_id res chain seq x y z
N MET A 1 -7.92 26.74 -19.23
CA MET A 1 -7.50 25.32 -19.23
C MET A 1 -7.99 24.58 -20.47
N MET A 2 -9.18 24.89 -21.00
CA MET A 2 -9.60 24.52 -22.38
C MET A 2 -8.50 24.78 -23.42
N MET A 3 -7.81 25.92 -23.33
CA MET A 3 -6.77 26.27 -24.31
C MET A 3 -5.64 25.24 -24.46
N CYS A 4 -5.25 24.48 -23.43
CA CYS A 4 -4.16 23.51 -23.57
C CYS A 4 -4.60 22.25 -24.32
N GLN A 5 -5.80 21.75 -24.05
CA GLN A 5 -6.37 20.61 -24.77
C GLN A 5 -6.82 20.99 -26.18
N GLU A 6 -7.29 22.22 -26.38
CA GLU A 6 -7.61 22.77 -27.70
C GLU A 6 -6.36 22.98 -28.56
N TYR A 7 -5.26 23.47 -27.96
CA TYR A 7 -4.02 23.73 -28.68
C TYR A 7 -3.20 22.47 -28.94
N CYS A 8 -3.23 21.48 -28.05
CA CYS A 8 -2.53 20.21 -28.22
C CYS A 8 -3.39 19.03 -27.72
N PRO A 9 -4.24 18.46 -28.59
CA PRO A 9 -5.14 17.36 -28.22
C PRO A 9 -4.39 16.04 -27.92
N ASP A 10 -3.13 15.93 -28.35
CA ASP A 10 -2.30 14.73 -28.14
C ASP A 10 -1.81 14.57 -26.68
N VAL A 11 -1.95 15.60 -25.85
CA VAL A 11 -1.60 15.53 -24.42
C VAL A 11 -2.66 14.70 -23.67
N LYS A 12 -2.43 13.39 -23.58
CA LYS A 12 -3.36 12.43 -22.96
C LYS A 12 -3.50 12.58 -21.45
N ASN A 13 -2.50 13.14 -20.76
CA ASN A 13 -2.47 13.25 -19.30
C ASN A 13 -2.21 14.70 -18.87
N VAL A 14 -3.28 15.42 -18.53
CA VAL A 14 -3.20 16.75 -17.92
C VAL A 14 -3.42 16.61 -16.41
N PHE A 15 -2.46 17.08 -15.62
CA PHE A 15 -2.55 17.14 -14.16
C PHE A 15 -2.90 18.56 -13.71
N VAL A 16 -3.82 18.67 -12.76
CA VAL A 16 -4.37 19.96 -12.34
C VAL A 16 -4.37 20.08 -10.84
N GLN A 17 -3.85 21.19 -10.33
CA GLN A 17 -3.99 21.56 -8.93
C GLN A 17 -5.15 22.55 -8.77
N VAL A 18 -6.10 22.23 -7.89
CA VAL A 18 -7.25 23.08 -7.58
C VAL A 18 -7.29 23.42 -6.11
N PHE A 19 -7.71 24.65 -5.79
CA PHE A 19 -7.83 25.09 -4.41
C PHE A 19 -9.16 24.67 -3.80
N LYS A 20 -10.27 24.93 -4.51
CA LYS A 20 -11.63 24.70 -3.98
C LYS A 20 -12.19 23.34 -4.43
N PRO A 21 -12.82 22.56 -3.52
CA PRO A 21 -13.42 21.29 -3.87
C PRO A 21 -14.59 21.43 -4.85
N GLN A 22 -15.32 22.55 -4.81
CA GLN A 22 -16.46 22.79 -5.71
C GLN A 22 -16.03 22.90 -7.18
N SER A 23 -14.77 23.25 -7.43
CA SER A 23 -14.23 23.37 -8.78
C SER A 23 -13.86 22.02 -9.41
N ILE A 24 -13.76 20.94 -8.63
CA ILE A 24 -13.34 19.62 -9.15
C ILE A 24 -14.25 19.15 -10.27
N GLN A 25 -15.57 19.26 -10.09
CA GLN A 25 -16.55 18.79 -11.07
C GLN A 25 -16.37 19.48 -12.43
N LEU A 26 -16.08 20.78 -12.43
CA LEU A 26 -15.86 21.55 -13.66
C LEU A 26 -14.68 21.02 -14.48
N PHE A 27 -13.62 20.51 -13.83
CA PHE A 27 -12.48 19.92 -14.52
C PHE A 27 -12.77 18.49 -15.02
N ILE A 28 -13.58 17.73 -14.28
CA ILE A 28 -14.07 16.43 -14.73
C ILE A 28 -14.93 16.60 -15.98
N ASP A 29 -15.85 17.57 -15.96
CA ASP A 29 -16.73 17.89 -17.09
C ASP A 29 -15.94 18.40 -18.30
N ALA A 30 -14.79 19.04 -18.06
CA ALA A 30 -13.83 19.42 -19.09
C ALA A 30 -13.00 18.24 -19.66
N GLY A 31 -13.28 17.00 -19.23
CA GLY A 31 -12.62 15.79 -19.74
C GLY A 31 -11.33 15.42 -19.02
N ILE A 32 -11.02 16.02 -17.87
CA ILE A 32 -9.86 15.65 -17.06
C ILE A 32 -10.24 14.49 -16.15
N LYS A 33 -9.42 13.43 -16.19
CA LYS A 33 -9.57 12.28 -15.30
C LYS A 33 -9.48 12.70 -13.84
N LYS A 34 -10.40 12.21 -13.00
CA LYS A 34 -10.49 12.54 -11.57
C LYS A 34 -9.17 12.26 -10.84
N GLU A 35 -8.45 11.22 -11.24
CA GLU A 35 -7.17 10.81 -10.63
C GLU A 35 -6.04 11.82 -10.88
N ASN A 36 -6.18 12.67 -11.91
CA ASN A 36 -5.20 13.69 -12.26
C ASN A 36 -5.50 15.06 -11.62
N ILE A 37 -6.58 15.17 -10.83
CA ILE A 37 -6.99 16.42 -10.17
C ILE A 37 -6.58 16.38 -8.70
N LEU A 38 -5.60 17.21 -8.34
CA LEU A 38 -5.15 17.39 -6.96
C LEU A 38 -5.88 18.57 -6.31
N CYS A 39 -6.82 18.30 -5.40
CA CYS A 39 -7.46 19.35 -4.61
C CYS A 39 -6.74 19.58 -3.28
N LEU A 40 -6.13 20.76 -3.14
CA LEU A 40 -5.35 21.12 -1.96
C LEU A 40 -6.19 21.25 -0.69
N GLU A 41 -7.39 21.83 -0.75
CA GLU A 41 -8.24 21.94 0.44
C GLU A 41 -8.70 20.57 0.94
N VAL A 42 -9.03 19.65 0.03
CA VAL A 42 -9.41 18.27 0.40
C VAL A 42 -8.22 17.56 1.01
N LEU A 43 -7.05 17.64 0.39
CA LEU A 43 -5.83 17.03 0.91
C LEU A 43 -5.46 17.58 2.29
N ARG A 44 -5.45 18.91 2.45
CA ARG A 44 -5.13 19.56 3.73
C ARG A 44 -6.10 19.17 4.84
N LYS A 45 -7.41 19.14 4.56
CA LYS A 45 -8.42 18.70 5.53
C LYS A 45 -8.24 17.23 5.92
N ARG A 46 -7.95 16.36 4.96
CA ARG A 46 -7.70 14.93 5.22
C ARG A 46 -6.43 14.71 6.04
N MET A 47 -5.35 15.43 5.74
CA MET A 47 -4.11 15.38 6.52
C MET A 47 -4.33 15.88 7.95
N LEU A 48 -5.08 16.96 8.15
CA LEU A 48 -5.41 17.46 9.49
C LEU A 48 -6.27 16.46 10.27
N ALA A 49 -7.28 15.86 9.63
CA ALA A 49 -8.10 14.83 10.26
C ALA A 49 -7.26 13.57 10.61
N ALA A 50 -6.33 13.17 9.73
CA ALA A 50 -5.43 12.05 9.98
C ALA A 50 -4.47 12.32 11.16
N ALA A 51 -4.03 13.58 11.33
CA ALA A 51 -3.22 14.00 12.47
C ALA A 51 -3.93 13.82 13.82
N CYS A 52 -5.27 13.90 13.84
CA CYS A 52 -6.06 13.63 15.04
C CYS A 52 -6.12 12.14 15.40
N LEU A 53 -5.84 11.24 14.45
CA LEU A 53 -5.79 9.78 14.70
C LEU A 53 -4.38 9.33 15.06
N TRP A 54 -3.38 9.83 14.34
CA TRP A 54 -1.98 9.50 14.54
C TRP A 54 -1.11 10.74 14.44
N GLU A 55 -0.44 11.06 15.55
CA GLU A 55 0.52 12.15 15.59
C GLU A 55 1.69 11.85 14.64
N GLY A 56 2.13 12.86 13.89
CA GLY A 56 3.24 12.74 12.95
C GLY A 56 2.91 12.08 11.60
N LEU A 57 1.72 11.48 11.40
CA LEU A 57 1.37 10.84 10.13
C LEU A 57 1.45 11.78 8.91
N PRO A 58 1.00 13.06 8.96
CA PRO A 58 1.17 13.97 7.83
C PRO A 58 2.63 14.24 7.49
N ALA A 59 3.50 14.35 8.49
CA ALA A 59 4.93 14.53 8.27
C ALA A 59 5.53 13.27 7.63
N PHE A 60 5.17 12.09 8.13
CA PHE A 60 5.55 10.81 7.56
C PHE A 60 5.15 10.70 6.08
N ILE A 61 3.88 10.95 5.73
CA ILE A 61 3.42 10.89 4.33
C ILE A 61 4.12 11.96 3.47
N SER A 62 4.31 13.17 3.99
CA SER A 62 4.97 14.26 3.25
C SER A 62 6.42 13.92 2.91
N ASN A 63 7.14 13.26 3.82
CA ASN A 63 8.50 12.80 3.57
C ASN A 63 8.54 11.74 2.46
N LEU A 64 7.59 10.78 2.45
CA LEU A 64 7.56 9.72 1.42
C LEU A 64 7.29 10.21 -0.01
N ILE A 65 6.66 11.37 -0.17
CA ILE A 65 6.34 11.95 -1.49
C ILE A 65 7.33 13.04 -1.90
N THR A 66 8.27 13.41 -1.02
CA THR A 66 9.26 14.45 -1.27
C THR A 66 10.62 13.83 -1.39
N SER A 67 11.23 13.92 -2.56
CA SER A 67 12.59 13.45 -2.76
C SER A 67 13.58 14.25 -1.92
N TRP A 68 14.37 13.55 -1.13
CA TRP A 68 15.40 14.13 -0.27
C TRP A 68 16.77 13.58 -0.64
N SER A 69 17.78 14.47 -0.67
CA SER A 69 19.17 14.09 -0.85
C SER A 69 19.99 14.59 0.34
N PRO A 70 20.85 13.76 0.93
CA PRO A 70 21.75 14.20 1.99
C PRO A 70 22.64 15.34 1.50
N SER A 71 22.64 16.47 2.20
CA SER A 71 23.46 17.65 1.86
C SER A 71 24.81 17.69 2.59
N GLY A 72 25.32 16.54 3.04
CA GLY A 72 26.68 16.39 3.55
C GLY A 72 26.90 16.69 5.04
N LYS A 73 25.84 16.78 5.85
CA LYS A 73 25.95 16.85 7.32
C LYS A 73 25.79 15.47 7.94
N SER A 74 26.77 14.61 7.77
CA SER A 74 26.91 13.40 8.59
C SER A 74 28.23 13.49 9.35
N GLY A 75 28.13 13.57 10.67
CA GLY A 75 29.28 13.71 11.55
C GLY A 75 28.93 13.25 12.97
N PRO A 76 29.95 12.95 13.79
CA PRO A 76 29.76 12.47 15.16
C PRO A 76 29.02 13.46 16.08
N ASP A 77 28.91 14.74 15.68
CA ASP A 77 28.21 15.80 16.42
C ASP A 77 26.68 15.84 16.16
N VAL A 78 26.18 15.05 15.20
CA VAL A 78 24.74 14.99 14.89
C VAL A 78 24.05 14.06 15.90
N PRO A 79 22.99 14.51 16.61
CA PRO A 79 22.24 13.66 17.52
C PRO A 79 21.70 12.40 16.84
N ALA A 80 21.66 11.27 17.56
CA ALA A 80 21.19 9.99 17.01
C ALA A 80 19.78 10.07 16.39
N TRP A 81 18.85 10.79 17.03
CA TRP A 81 17.48 10.96 16.51
C TRP A 81 17.44 11.67 15.15
N GLU A 82 18.37 12.59 14.89
CA GLU A 82 18.46 13.32 13.63
C GLU A 82 19.02 12.41 12.53
N GLN A 83 19.95 11.51 12.88
CA GLN A 83 20.44 10.48 11.98
C GLN A 83 19.34 9.48 11.60
N ASP A 84 18.56 9.01 12.58
CA ASP A 84 17.43 8.10 12.35
C ASP A 84 16.33 8.77 11.52
N TYR A 85 16.04 10.05 11.81
CA TYR A 85 15.09 10.83 11.02
C TYR A 85 15.56 11.03 9.58
N ALA A 86 16.85 11.36 9.38
CA ALA A 86 17.44 11.49 8.06
C ALA A 86 17.43 10.18 7.26
N ALA A 87 17.62 9.04 7.93
CA ALA A 87 17.45 7.73 7.29
C ALA A 87 16.02 7.51 6.79
N GLY A 88 15.01 8.02 7.51
CA GLY A 88 13.62 8.03 7.07
C GLY A 88 13.32 9.00 5.93
N LEU A 89 14.01 10.16 5.87
CA LEU A 89 13.85 11.14 4.79
C LEU A 89 14.26 10.60 3.42
N GLY A 90 15.22 9.67 3.37
CA GLY A 90 15.64 9.03 2.12
C GLY A 90 14.65 7.99 1.58
N LYS A 91 13.56 7.68 2.31
CA LYS A 91 12.56 6.70 1.88
C LYS A 91 11.50 7.36 1.01
N GLU A 92 11.15 6.72 -0.09
CA GLU A 92 10.12 7.16 -1.02
C GLU A 92 9.08 6.08 -1.26
N ILE A 93 7.91 6.48 -1.77
CA ILE A 93 6.86 5.55 -2.19
C ILE A 93 6.93 5.26 -3.70
N TYR A 94 6.94 3.98 -4.05
CA TYR A 94 6.99 3.51 -5.43
C TYR A 94 5.83 2.57 -5.76
N SER A 95 5.40 2.56 -7.02
CA SER A 95 4.45 1.57 -7.55
C SER A 95 5.19 0.53 -8.36
N VAL A 96 4.88 -0.76 -8.13
CA VAL A 96 5.42 -1.89 -8.88
C VAL A 96 4.28 -2.78 -9.37
N HIS A 97 4.44 -3.36 -10.56
CA HIS A 97 3.51 -4.36 -11.05
C HIS A 97 3.85 -5.72 -10.43
N ILE A 98 2.89 -6.34 -9.75
CA ILE A 98 3.09 -7.62 -9.05
C ILE A 98 2.42 -8.80 -9.76
N GLY A 99 1.88 -8.58 -10.96
CA GLY A 99 1.22 -9.60 -11.77
C GLY A 99 2.04 -10.86 -12.04
N SER A 100 3.36 -10.75 -12.03
CA SER A 100 4.27 -11.90 -12.18
C SER A 100 4.23 -12.87 -10.99
N PHE A 101 3.64 -12.47 -9.87
CA PHE A 101 3.41 -13.29 -8.69
C PHE A 101 1.94 -13.77 -8.60
N GLU A 102 1.22 -13.80 -9.71
CA GLU A 102 -0.16 -14.28 -9.78
C GLU A 102 -0.33 -15.62 -9.05
N GLY A 103 -1.39 -15.72 -8.24
CA GLY A 103 -1.69 -16.92 -7.44
C GLY A 103 -0.88 -17.07 -6.16
N ARG A 104 0.15 -16.24 -5.92
CA ARG A 104 0.90 -16.21 -4.66
C ARG A 104 0.17 -15.40 -3.60
N SER A 105 0.47 -15.67 -2.33
CA SER A 105 -0.05 -14.89 -1.20
C SER A 105 0.69 -13.54 -1.07
N LEU A 106 -0.06 -12.48 -0.80
CA LEU A 106 0.53 -11.16 -0.56
C LEU A 106 1.46 -11.15 0.66
N ARG A 107 1.14 -11.94 1.70
CA ARG A 107 1.99 -12.11 2.88
C ARG A 107 3.37 -12.65 2.51
N GLY A 108 3.42 -13.70 1.69
CA GLY A 108 4.68 -14.30 1.26
C GLY A 108 5.52 -13.32 0.46
N LEU A 109 4.87 -12.57 -0.44
CA LEU A 109 5.53 -11.51 -1.19
C LEU A 109 6.07 -10.40 -0.27
N ALA A 110 5.24 -9.88 0.64
CA ALA A 110 5.65 -8.82 1.56
C ALA A 110 6.84 -9.23 2.44
N ARG A 111 6.84 -10.48 2.94
CA ARG A 111 7.98 -11.04 3.68
C ARG A 111 9.23 -11.12 2.81
N GLY A 112 9.11 -11.69 1.62
CA GLY A 112 10.23 -11.81 0.68
C GLY A 112 10.84 -10.46 0.34
N VAL A 113 10.00 -9.46 0.01
CA VAL A 113 10.45 -8.10 -0.33
C VAL A 113 11.21 -7.46 0.84
N TYR A 114 10.71 -7.63 2.07
CA TYR A 114 11.36 -7.09 3.26
C TYR A 114 12.71 -7.76 3.55
N GLU A 115 12.76 -9.09 3.52
CA GLU A 115 13.99 -9.85 3.80
C GLU A 115 15.06 -9.66 2.71
N ALA A 116 14.66 -9.56 1.46
CA ALA A 116 15.58 -9.45 0.32
C ALA A 116 16.08 -8.02 0.08
N PHE A 117 15.20 -7.03 0.21
CA PHE A 117 15.47 -5.65 -0.22
C PHE A 117 15.33 -4.61 0.91
N GLY A 118 14.85 -4.99 2.09
CA GLY A 118 14.55 -4.04 3.17
C GLY A 118 13.42 -3.08 2.84
N ALA A 119 12.57 -3.42 1.85
CA ALA A 119 11.46 -2.57 1.41
C ALA A 119 10.14 -3.03 2.03
N LEU A 120 9.21 -2.09 2.21
CA LEU A 120 7.92 -2.32 2.86
C LEU A 120 6.78 -2.26 1.85
N LEU A 121 6.05 -3.36 1.68
CA LEU A 121 4.81 -3.37 0.91
C LEU A 121 3.65 -2.83 1.77
N VAL A 122 3.08 -1.70 1.36
CA VAL A 122 2.07 -0.97 2.16
C VAL A 122 0.65 -1.02 1.59
N ALA A 123 0.51 -1.15 0.27
CA ALA A 123 -0.80 -1.20 -0.37
C ALA A 123 -0.78 -2.07 -1.61
N VAL A 124 -1.97 -2.54 -2.00
CA VAL A 124 -2.21 -3.16 -3.30
C VAL A 124 -3.29 -2.37 -4.01
N VAL A 125 -3.12 -2.18 -5.31
CA VAL A 125 -4.10 -1.62 -6.23
C VAL A 125 -4.56 -2.77 -7.11
N PRO A 126 -5.71 -3.40 -6.79
CA PRO A 126 -6.23 -4.50 -7.59
C PRO A 126 -6.61 -4.04 -8.99
N ALA A 127 -6.36 -4.89 -9.98
CA ALA A 127 -6.75 -4.62 -11.34
C ALA A 127 -8.27 -4.40 -11.50
N GLY A 128 -8.65 -3.40 -12.29
CA GLY A 128 -10.06 -3.13 -12.61
C GLY A 128 -10.86 -2.42 -11.51
N ARG A 129 -10.27 -2.11 -10.34
CA ARG A 129 -10.86 -1.16 -9.40
C ARG A 129 -10.44 0.26 -9.76
N HIS A 130 -11.32 0.98 -10.46
CA HIS A 130 -11.17 2.43 -10.71
C HIS A 130 -11.11 3.26 -9.43
N GLU A 131 -11.62 2.74 -8.31
CA GLU A 131 -11.59 3.40 -7.01
C GLU A 131 -11.18 2.39 -5.92
N GLY A 132 -9.97 2.56 -5.37
CA GLY A 132 -9.58 1.96 -4.09
C GLY A 132 -8.31 1.12 -4.15
N SER A 133 -7.17 1.77 -3.96
CA SER A 133 -6.02 1.13 -3.36
C SER A 133 -6.42 0.58 -1.99
N ALA A 134 -6.23 -0.71 -1.74
CA ALA A 134 -6.42 -1.29 -0.43
C ALA A 134 -5.10 -1.15 0.35
N LEU A 135 -5.11 -0.35 1.42
CA LEU A 135 -4.02 -0.36 2.40
C LEU A 135 -4.00 -1.75 3.03
N TYR A 136 -2.93 -2.50 2.76
CA TYR A 136 -2.74 -3.90 3.13
C TYR A 136 -4.05 -4.73 3.20
N PRO A 137 -4.55 -5.29 2.07
CA PRO A 137 -5.87 -5.94 1.98
C PRO A 137 -6.04 -7.20 2.86
N GLY A 138 -5.02 -7.58 3.63
CA GLY A 138 -5.02 -8.72 4.53
C GLY A 138 -4.14 -9.86 4.02
N ALA A 139 -3.79 -10.75 4.94
CA ALA A 139 -2.82 -11.80 4.66
C ALA A 139 -3.33 -12.92 3.74
N SER A 140 -4.65 -13.04 3.59
CA SER A 140 -5.31 -14.00 2.69
C SER A 140 -5.46 -13.47 1.27
N TYR A 141 -5.01 -12.25 0.99
CA TYR A 141 -5.07 -11.69 -0.35
C TYR A 141 -4.17 -12.49 -1.30
N ILE A 142 -4.76 -12.94 -2.41
CA ILE A 142 -4.07 -13.63 -3.49
C ILE A 142 -3.86 -12.64 -4.62
N ILE A 143 -2.64 -12.60 -5.13
CA ILE A 143 -2.21 -11.64 -6.14
C ILE A 143 -2.86 -11.97 -7.49
N GLY A 144 -3.49 -10.97 -8.09
CA GLY A 144 -4.03 -11.04 -9.44
C GLY A 144 -3.00 -10.66 -10.51
N LYS A 145 -3.27 -11.06 -11.75
CA LYS A 145 -2.40 -10.85 -12.92
C LYS A 145 -2.07 -9.39 -13.21
N ASP A 146 -2.99 -8.48 -12.92
CA ASP A 146 -2.85 -7.07 -13.28
C ASP A 146 -2.66 -6.15 -12.04
N ASP A 147 -2.41 -6.76 -10.87
CA ASP A 147 -2.29 -6.04 -9.61
C ASP A 147 -1.01 -5.21 -9.55
N GLN A 148 -1.09 -4.05 -8.91
CA GLN A 148 0.07 -3.24 -8.54
C GLN A 148 0.22 -3.21 -7.02
N ALA A 149 1.46 -3.14 -6.54
CA ALA A 149 1.77 -2.90 -5.14
C ALA A 149 2.43 -1.53 -4.96
N MET A 150 2.13 -0.89 -3.83
CA MET A 150 2.87 0.27 -3.37
C MET A 150 3.91 -0.16 -2.35
N LEU A 151 5.14 0.28 -2.56
CA LEU A 151 6.32 -0.03 -1.78
C LEU A 151 6.90 1.23 -1.16
N ILE A 152 7.43 1.14 0.05
CA ILE A 152 8.33 2.13 0.63
C ILE A 152 9.75 1.57 0.55
N ALA A 153 10.66 2.28 -0.11
CA ALA A 153 12.05 1.87 -0.30
C ALA A 153 12.99 3.09 -0.35
N ASP A 154 14.30 2.86 -0.25
CA ASP A 154 15.31 3.92 -0.39
C ASP A 154 15.47 4.41 -1.83
N ASP A 155 15.23 3.52 -2.80
CA ASP A 155 15.57 3.77 -4.18
C ASP A 155 14.71 2.95 -5.14
N ILE A 156 14.48 3.51 -6.32
CA ILE A 156 13.70 2.88 -7.40
C ILE A 156 14.32 1.56 -7.90
N SER A 157 15.61 1.31 -7.67
CA SER A 157 16.27 0.05 -8.04
C SER A 157 15.63 -1.18 -7.40
N VAL A 158 14.93 -1.06 -6.27
CA VAL A 158 14.17 -2.17 -5.69
C VAL A 158 13.08 -2.63 -6.65
N VAL A 159 12.33 -1.70 -7.24
CA VAL A 159 11.29 -1.98 -8.25
C VAL A 159 11.91 -2.66 -9.46
N GLN A 160 13.01 -2.11 -9.97
CA GLN A 160 13.72 -2.67 -11.13
C GLN A 160 14.24 -4.09 -10.88
N LYS A 161 14.74 -4.38 -9.67
CA LYS A 161 15.20 -5.72 -9.28
C LYS A 161 14.04 -6.71 -9.18
N MET A 162 12.88 -6.29 -8.69
CA MET A 162 11.68 -7.12 -8.65
C MET A 162 11.21 -7.48 -10.07
N ASP A 163 11.12 -6.49 -10.96
CA ASP A 163 10.75 -6.72 -12.36
C ASP A 163 11.74 -7.67 -13.06
N PHE A 164 13.04 -7.51 -12.79
CA PHE A 164 14.07 -8.40 -13.33
C PHE A 164 13.95 -9.85 -12.81
N TYR A 165 13.70 -10.02 -11.51
CA TYR A 165 13.48 -11.36 -10.92
C TYR A 165 12.31 -12.08 -11.60
N CYS A 166 11.20 -11.37 -11.79
CA CYS A 166 10.02 -11.86 -12.47
C CYS A 166 10.30 -12.30 -13.92
N ALA A 167 10.99 -11.46 -14.69
CA ALA A 167 11.35 -11.76 -16.07
C ALA A 167 12.26 -12.99 -16.20
N HIS A 168 13.11 -13.24 -15.20
CA HIS A 168 13.99 -14.40 -15.18
C HIS A 168 13.24 -15.70 -14.87
N HIS A 169 12.35 -15.69 -13.88
CA HIS A 169 11.59 -16.88 -13.48
C HIS A 169 10.47 -17.26 -14.46
N ALA A 170 9.96 -16.32 -15.25
CA ALA A 170 8.98 -16.59 -16.30
C ALA A 170 9.56 -17.30 -17.54
N ASN A 171 10.88 -17.17 -17.78
CA ASN A 171 11.55 -17.80 -18.91
C ASN A 171 12.35 -19.01 -18.42
N HIS A 172 11.84 -20.23 -18.64
CA HIS A 172 12.49 -21.49 -18.26
C HIS A 172 13.83 -21.77 -19.02
N ASP A 173 14.25 -20.88 -19.92
CA ASP A 173 15.48 -21.01 -20.71
C ASP A 173 16.71 -20.48 -19.95
N ASN A 174 17.20 -21.38 -19.09
CA ASN A 174 18.52 -21.51 -18.49
C ASN A 174 19.67 -20.66 -19.11
N LYS A 175 20.03 -19.56 -18.45
CA LYS A 175 21.43 -19.23 -18.09
C LYS A 175 21.44 -18.50 -16.74
N PRO A 176 22.14 -18.99 -15.70
CA PRO A 176 22.22 -18.29 -14.43
C PRO A 176 23.12 -17.08 -14.62
N ALA A 177 22.54 -15.91 -14.88
CA ALA A 177 23.28 -14.67 -14.75
C ALA A 177 23.76 -14.58 -13.30
N ARG A 178 25.05 -14.34 -13.10
CA ARG A 178 25.79 -14.33 -11.82
C ARG A 178 25.05 -13.66 -10.62
N PHE A 179 24.05 -12.84 -10.89
CA PHE A 179 23.15 -12.16 -9.94
C PHE A 179 22.20 -13.06 -9.16
N MET A 180 21.82 -14.24 -9.65
CA MET A 180 20.96 -15.17 -8.88
C MET A 180 21.69 -15.82 -7.69
N ARG A 181 23.00 -15.57 -7.56
CA ARG A 181 23.80 -15.89 -6.37
C ARG A 181 23.82 -14.75 -5.33
N ASP A 182 23.17 -13.62 -5.63
CA ASP A 182 22.97 -12.57 -4.65
C ASP A 182 22.11 -13.13 -3.51
N PRO A 183 22.56 -13.05 -2.25
CA PRO A 183 21.81 -13.54 -1.09
C PRO A 183 20.36 -13.05 -1.07
N SER A 184 20.11 -11.83 -1.56
CA SER A 184 18.78 -11.22 -1.62
C SER A 184 17.81 -12.01 -2.50
N PHE A 185 18.22 -12.45 -3.70
CA PHE A 185 17.33 -13.21 -4.59
C PHE A 185 17.09 -14.64 -4.09
N VAL A 186 18.08 -15.25 -3.44
CA VAL A 186 17.94 -16.58 -2.82
C VAL A 186 17.01 -16.52 -1.61
N ALA A 187 17.13 -15.49 -0.77
CA ALA A 187 16.24 -15.24 0.35
C ALA A 187 14.81 -14.97 -0.13
N PHE A 188 14.66 -14.14 -1.18
CA PHE A 188 13.38 -13.83 -1.80
C PHE A 188 12.65 -15.09 -2.29
N GLY A 189 13.33 -15.95 -3.07
CA GLY A 189 12.75 -17.19 -3.57
C GLY A 189 12.37 -18.17 -2.44
N ARG A 190 13.25 -18.35 -1.44
CA ARG A 190 12.95 -19.20 -0.27
C ARG A 190 11.73 -18.70 0.51
N ALA A 191 11.63 -17.39 0.73
CA ALA A 191 10.51 -16.80 1.45
C ALA A 191 9.17 -17.01 0.72
N LEU A 192 9.18 -16.97 -0.62
CA LEU A 192 8.02 -17.27 -1.45
C LEU A 192 7.64 -18.76 -1.40
N ASP A 193 8.63 -19.66 -1.48
CA ASP A 193 8.41 -21.12 -1.52
C ASP A 193 7.97 -21.70 -0.16
N GLU A 194 8.48 -21.17 0.95
CA GLU A 194 8.11 -21.59 2.31
C GLU A 194 6.65 -21.29 2.64
N GLU A 195 6.11 -20.18 2.14
CA GLU A 195 4.70 -19.83 2.34
C GLU A 195 3.78 -20.68 1.45
N GLU A 196 4.21 -21.03 0.24
CA GLU A 196 3.46 -21.96 -0.63
C GLU A 196 3.30 -23.33 0.05
N LYS A 197 4.35 -23.84 0.70
CA LYS A 197 4.33 -25.09 1.47
C LYS A 197 3.45 -25.04 2.73
N LYS A 198 3.28 -23.86 3.35
CA LYS A 198 2.35 -23.68 4.48
C LYS A 198 0.90 -23.53 4.02
N GLY A 199 0.67 -23.00 2.82
CA GLY A 199 -0.65 -22.84 2.21
C GLY A 199 -1.27 -24.14 1.66
N THR A 200 -0.48 -25.21 1.47
CA THR A 200 -0.97 -26.50 0.95
C THR A 200 -1.49 -27.46 2.03
N ALA A 201 -1.55 -27.05 3.31
CA ALA A 201 -2.22 -27.85 4.33
C ALA A 201 -3.74 -27.84 4.07
N ALA A 202 -4.21 -28.89 3.40
CA ALA A 202 -5.62 -29.11 3.09
C ALA A 202 -6.48 -28.90 4.35
N PRO A 203 -7.65 -28.24 4.24
CA PRO A 203 -8.59 -28.18 5.34
C PRO A 203 -8.98 -29.62 5.73
N PRO A 204 -9.02 -29.96 7.03
CA PRO A 204 -9.45 -31.28 7.47
C PRO A 204 -10.87 -31.56 6.93
N PRO A 205 -11.17 -32.80 6.51
CA PRO A 205 -12.47 -33.13 5.96
C PRO A 205 -13.56 -32.79 6.97
N ALA A 206 -14.56 -32.03 6.51
CA ALA A 206 -15.71 -31.64 7.29
C ALA A 206 -16.39 -32.88 7.88
N ALA A 207 -16.26 -33.06 9.19
CA ALA A 207 -17.06 -34.02 9.92
C ALA A 207 -18.52 -33.58 9.83
N GLY A 208 -19.33 -34.38 9.14
CA GLY A 208 -20.77 -34.20 9.08
C GLY A 208 -21.40 -34.22 10.47
N GLY A 209 -22.27 -33.24 10.71
CA GLY A 209 -23.11 -33.16 11.90
C GLY A 209 -24.18 -32.13 11.63
N GLY A 210 -25.34 -32.59 11.15
CA GLY A 210 -26.47 -31.74 10.84
C GLY A 210 -27.11 -31.14 12.08
N ALA A 211 -27.52 -29.87 11.98
CA ALA A 211 -28.65 -29.32 12.70
C ALA A 211 -29.22 -28.16 11.88
N ALA A 212 -30.49 -28.28 11.52
CA ALA A 212 -31.25 -27.31 10.75
C ALA A 212 -31.46 -25.98 11.54
N PRO A 213 -31.68 -24.85 10.84
CA PRO A 213 -31.95 -23.58 11.50
C PRO A 213 -33.44 -23.47 11.87
N PRO A 214 -33.79 -22.82 12.99
CA PRO A 214 -35.11 -22.24 13.14
C PRO A 214 -35.03 -20.71 13.06
N ASP A 215 -35.91 -20.17 12.24
CA ASP A 215 -36.26 -18.76 12.15
C ASP A 215 -37.81 -18.73 12.04
N PRO A 216 -38.50 -17.60 12.16
CA PRO A 216 -38.62 -16.66 13.27
C PRO A 216 -40.10 -16.54 13.73
N THR A 217 -40.43 -16.03 14.93
CA THR A 217 -41.61 -15.16 15.24
C THR A 217 -41.96 -15.08 16.73
N GLY A 218 -42.37 -13.86 17.16
CA GLY A 218 -43.07 -13.55 18.42
C GLY A 218 -42.13 -13.13 19.55
N GLY A 219 -42.16 -11.94 20.15
CA GLY A 219 -43.19 -10.91 20.25
C GLY A 219 -43.27 -10.49 21.73
N GLY A 220 -43.03 -9.20 22.02
CA GLY A 220 -43.55 -8.53 23.23
C GLY A 220 -42.64 -8.36 24.45
N ALA A 221 -42.28 -7.08 24.67
CA ALA A 221 -42.55 -6.32 25.89
C ALA A 221 -41.61 -6.41 27.14
N LEU A 222 -41.06 -5.22 27.45
CA LEU A 222 -41.03 -4.51 28.74
C LEU A 222 -39.86 -4.72 29.74
N LEU A 223 -39.21 -3.56 29.97
CA LEU A 223 -38.79 -2.95 31.25
C LEU A 223 -37.56 -3.47 32.01
N GLY A 224 -36.58 -2.56 32.13
CA GLY A 224 -36.13 -2.09 33.45
C GLY A 224 -34.85 -2.71 34.00
N GLY A 225 -33.87 -1.86 34.31
CA GLY A 225 -32.75 -2.22 35.17
C GLY A 225 -31.47 -1.50 34.82
N GLY A 226 -31.25 -0.32 35.40
CA GLY A 226 -30.00 0.42 35.28
C GLY A 226 -28.83 -0.21 36.04
N ALA A 227 -27.62 0.06 35.58
CA ALA A 227 -26.41 0.07 36.38
C ALA A 227 -25.40 1.07 35.79
N PRO A 228 -24.55 1.71 36.62
CA PRO A 228 -23.92 3.00 36.32
C PRO A 228 -22.54 2.88 35.66
N SER A 229 -22.21 3.88 34.84
CA SER A 229 -20.88 4.09 34.25
C SER A 229 -19.86 4.57 35.30
N PRO A 230 -18.61 4.05 35.33
CA PRO A 230 -17.55 4.63 36.15
C PRO A 230 -16.82 5.76 35.40
N SER A 231 -16.78 6.93 36.02
CA SER A 231 -15.98 8.09 35.62
C SER A 231 -14.50 7.92 35.99
N LEU A 232 -13.62 8.17 35.03
CA LEU A 232 -12.16 8.26 35.21
C LEU A 232 -11.76 9.62 35.80
N PRO A 233 -10.81 9.69 36.75
CA PRO A 233 -10.33 10.96 37.29
C PRO A 233 -9.20 11.56 36.43
N LEU A 234 -9.35 12.84 36.09
CA LEU A 234 -8.28 13.69 35.57
C LEU A 234 -7.35 14.07 36.73
N GLY A 235 -6.08 13.64 36.64
CA GLY A 235 -4.99 14.03 37.53
C GLY A 235 -4.05 15.01 36.83
N ARG A 236 -3.98 16.21 37.42
CA ARG A 236 -2.99 17.31 37.36
C ARG A 236 -1.99 17.39 36.20
#